data_AF-A0A809R3A5-F1
#
_entry.id   AF-A0A809R3A5-F1
#
_cell.length_a   1.000
_cell.length_b   1.000
_cell.length_c   1.000
_cell.angle_alpha   90.00
_cell.angle_beta   90.00
_cell.angle_gamma   90.00
#
_symmetry.space_group_name_H-M   'P 1'
#
loop_
_entity.id
_entity.type
_entity.pdbx_description
1 polymer ?
#
loop_
_entity_poly.entity_id
_entity_poly.type
_entity_poly.pdbx_seq_one_letter_code
_entity_poly.pdbx_strand_id
1 'polypeptide(L)'
;MPSPSDAGQTTNFTLSGVTLLDALLHGIKWGGLNGAVVTYSFPWTAGESYFYGRNSSSSYTPDNEPGASHMALSLEQQNATKAAMQAWANVADIQFVQVADNNTSAGNIRVAWTSFADTTSTGDKAWGWAYRPSSVSPSGGDIWLSGNGNKTNTNWSVGSFNYSSLIHELGHALGLKHPFEGDVVLPTAFDTTQYSVMSYTEQANDMFRTITYDASGKPSFSFKYIVPETPMVLDIAAMQYAYGANNSYRTGDDAYTFDPNTPFLKTIWDAGGNDTISVANFTLGCMIDLSPGSYSDIRMVSAPNPPGYTGGTVPTYDGRQNLGIAYGAYIENAIGGAGNDTLYGNKLNNSFTGNGGNDAIDGDLGLDTAIYNGLHTNYSVSVKGGTAVVAAKSGNEGTDTLVNVERLHFTDENIALDINGIAGQAYRLYQAAFDRKPDLKGLGYWINDMDQGSSLTTVAAGFMLSAEFQKLYGTKPTNTVLVTNFYQNVLHRTPDQAGFNYWLDQLNTNKITAAGALASFCESAENQALVIGSIQNGIEYLVWPA
;
A
#
# COMPACT_ATOMS: atom_id res chain seq x y z
N MET A 1 -14.40 -32.52 -16.64
CA MET A 1 -14.32 -31.23 -17.35
C MET A 1 -15.73 -30.72 -17.46
N PRO A 2 -15.99 -29.43 -17.19
CA PRO A 2 -17.30 -28.85 -17.47
C PRO A 2 -17.69 -29.12 -18.93
N SER A 3 -18.95 -29.50 -19.13
CA SER A 3 -19.50 -29.83 -20.43
C SER A 3 -20.47 -28.71 -20.85
N PRO A 4 -20.81 -28.58 -22.14
CA PRO A 4 -21.74 -27.55 -22.58
C PRO A 4 -23.18 -27.71 -22.03
N SER A 5 -23.48 -28.82 -21.35
CA SER A 5 -24.79 -29.12 -20.75
C SER A 5 -24.80 -29.05 -19.22
N ASP A 6 -23.64 -28.95 -18.58
CA ASP A 6 -23.52 -29.00 -17.13
C ASP A 6 -23.07 -27.66 -16.55
N ALA A 7 -23.70 -27.24 -15.45
CA ALA A 7 -23.28 -26.06 -14.71
C ALA A 7 -21.98 -26.33 -13.92
N GLY A 8 -21.18 -25.27 -13.71
CA GLY A 8 -19.97 -25.36 -12.90
C GLY A 8 -20.28 -25.54 -11.40
N GLN A 9 -19.30 -26.05 -10.66
CA GLN A 9 -19.42 -26.16 -9.20
C GLN A 9 -19.35 -24.76 -8.58
N THR A 10 -20.35 -24.43 -7.74
CA THR A 10 -20.39 -23.19 -6.96
C THR A 10 -20.57 -23.48 -5.48
N THR A 11 -20.23 -22.50 -4.66
CA THR A 11 -20.44 -22.51 -3.21
C THR A 11 -21.09 -21.19 -2.80
N ASN A 12 -22.11 -21.26 -1.94
CA ASN A 12 -22.66 -20.09 -1.26
C ASN A 12 -21.83 -19.78 -0.01
N PHE A 13 -21.65 -18.51 0.30
CA PHE A 13 -20.95 -18.05 1.49
C PHE A 13 -21.73 -16.94 2.19
N THR A 14 -21.50 -16.82 3.49
CA THR A 14 -22.11 -15.75 4.29
C THR A 14 -21.42 -14.43 3.95
N LEU A 15 -22.21 -13.35 3.85
CA LEU A 15 -21.67 -12.00 3.68
C LEU A 15 -20.86 -11.55 4.91
N SER A 16 -19.97 -10.57 4.71
CA SER A 16 -18.98 -10.15 5.71
C SER A 16 -19.57 -9.39 6.90
N GLY A 17 -20.75 -8.78 6.72
CA GLY A 17 -21.32 -7.81 7.66
C GLY A 17 -20.71 -6.41 7.53
N VAL A 18 -19.76 -6.20 6.61
CA VAL A 18 -19.14 -4.91 6.32
C VAL A 18 -19.76 -4.34 5.04
N THR A 19 -20.43 -3.18 5.17
CA THR A 19 -21.17 -2.54 4.06
C THR A 19 -20.32 -2.35 2.80
N LEU A 20 -19.05 -1.93 2.94
CA LEU A 20 -18.16 -1.67 1.80
C LEU A 20 -17.84 -2.93 0.97
N LEU A 21 -17.89 -4.12 1.58
CA LEU A 21 -17.66 -5.40 0.89
C LEU A 21 -18.98 -5.99 0.42
N ASP A 22 -19.98 -6.03 1.31
CA ASP A 22 -21.27 -6.66 1.04
C ASP A 22 -22.07 -5.96 -0.07
N ALA A 23 -21.81 -4.67 -0.30
CA ALA A 23 -22.34 -3.93 -1.44
C ALA A 23 -21.85 -4.45 -2.80
N LEU A 24 -20.76 -5.23 -2.84
CA LEU A 24 -20.19 -5.80 -4.06
C LEU A 24 -20.42 -7.31 -4.18
N LEU A 25 -20.94 -7.99 -3.14
CA LEU A 25 -20.99 -9.46 -3.10
C LEU A 25 -22.40 -10.02 -3.35
N HIS A 26 -22.51 -11.03 -4.21
CA HIS A 26 -23.74 -11.81 -4.38
C HIS A 26 -23.90 -12.96 -3.35
N GLY A 27 -22.84 -13.31 -2.60
CA GLY A 27 -22.85 -14.46 -1.68
C GLY A 27 -22.74 -15.83 -2.36
N ILE A 28 -22.37 -15.86 -3.65
CA ILE A 28 -22.10 -17.08 -4.42
C ILE A 28 -20.79 -16.93 -5.19
N LYS A 29 -20.00 -18.00 -5.27
CA LYS A 29 -18.71 -18.04 -5.97
C LYS A 29 -18.48 -19.38 -6.67
N TRP A 30 -17.50 -19.44 -7.57
CA TRP A 30 -17.03 -20.70 -8.15
C TRP A 30 -16.24 -21.54 -7.14
N GLY A 31 -16.20 -22.84 -7.37
CA GLY A 31 -15.33 -23.77 -6.63
C GLY A 31 -15.84 -24.15 -5.23
N GLY A 32 -14.91 -24.60 -4.39
CA GLY A 32 -15.16 -25.06 -3.01
C GLY A 32 -15.08 -23.93 -1.99
N LEU A 33 -14.78 -24.26 -0.72
CA LEU A 33 -14.66 -23.27 0.34
C LEU A 33 -13.42 -22.36 0.16
N ASN A 34 -12.27 -22.93 -0.21
CA ASN A 34 -11.00 -22.21 -0.39
C ASN A 34 -10.63 -22.10 -1.87
N GLY A 35 -10.28 -20.91 -2.33
CA GLY A 35 -9.86 -20.65 -3.70
C GLY A 35 -10.85 -21.11 -4.76
N ALA A 36 -10.43 -21.08 -6.03
CA ALA A 36 -11.13 -21.73 -7.12
C ALA A 36 -10.21 -22.05 -8.31
N VAL A 37 -10.42 -23.21 -8.94
CA VAL A 37 -9.97 -23.45 -10.32
C VAL A 37 -11.16 -23.19 -11.23
N VAL A 38 -11.08 -22.16 -12.05
CA VAL A 38 -12.15 -21.72 -12.95
C VAL A 38 -11.72 -21.99 -14.38
N THR A 39 -12.47 -22.83 -15.10
CA THR A 39 -12.16 -23.05 -16.52
C THR A 39 -12.77 -21.95 -17.38
N TYR A 40 -12.13 -21.64 -18.49
CA TYR A 40 -12.68 -20.72 -19.49
C TYR A 40 -12.49 -21.22 -20.91
N SER A 41 -13.33 -20.77 -21.83
CA SER A 41 -13.23 -21.11 -23.25
C SER A 41 -13.71 -19.97 -24.15
N PHE A 42 -13.32 -20.03 -25.43
CA PHE A 42 -13.70 -19.03 -26.43
C PHE A 42 -14.54 -19.71 -27.52
N PRO A 43 -15.87 -19.56 -27.48
CA PRO A 43 -16.75 -20.10 -28.50
C PRO A 43 -16.34 -19.71 -29.93
N TRP A 44 -16.57 -20.63 -30.86
CA TRP A 44 -16.37 -20.48 -32.30
C TRP A 44 -14.94 -20.26 -32.81
N THR A 45 -13.94 -20.22 -31.92
CA THR A 45 -12.53 -20.04 -32.31
C THR A 45 -11.93 -21.25 -33.04
N ALA A 46 -12.47 -22.45 -32.79
CA ALA A 46 -11.99 -23.71 -33.35
C ALA A 46 -13.06 -24.46 -34.20
N GLY A 47 -14.17 -23.79 -34.55
CA GLY A 47 -15.28 -24.39 -35.30
C GLY A 47 -16.62 -24.22 -34.58
N GLU A 48 -17.42 -25.28 -34.52
CA GLU A 48 -18.75 -25.24 -33.89
C GLU A 48 -18.68 -25.20 -32.36
N SER A 49 -19.54 -24.39 -31.74
CA SER A 49 -19.76 -24.32 -30.30
C SER A 49 -21.19 -24.73 -29.95
N TYR A 50 -21.34 -25.36 -28.79
CA TYR A 50 -22.61 -25.97 -28.37
C TYR A 50 -23.12 -25.28 -27.11
N PHE A 51 -24.43 -25.02 -27.06
CA PHE A 51 -25.09 -24.31 -25.98
C PHE A 51 -26.39 -25.05 -25.67
N TYR A 52 -26.49 -25.66 -24.48
CA TYR A 52 -27.66 -26.44 -24.08
C TYR A 52 -28.35 -25.81 -22.88
N GLY A 53 -29.66 -25.66 -22.93
CA GLY A 53 -30.42 -25.26 -21.75
C GLY A 53 -30.28 -26.25 -20.60
N ARG A 54 -30.67 -25.82 -19.40
CA ARG A 54 -30.65 -26.63 -18.17
C ARG A 54 -31.32 -28.01 -18.32
N ASN A 55 -32.33 -28.10 -19.18
CA ASN A 55 -32.96 -29.34 -19.59
C ASN A 55 -33.46 -29.25 -21.04
N SER A 56 -33.98 -30.36 -21.57
CA SER A 56 -34.47 -30.47 -22.95
C SER A 56 -35.62 -29.53 -23.31
N SER A 57 -36.27 -28.89 -22.33
CA SER A 57 -37.42 -28.00 -22.51
C SER A 57 -37.10 -26.53 -22.23
N SER A 58 -35.86 -26.19 -21.87
CA SER A 58 -35.42 -24.83 -21.57
C SER A 58 -34.49 -24.28 -22.65
N SER A 59 -34.58 -22.98 -22.94
CA SER A 59 -33.56 -22.25 -23.71
C SER A 59 -32.22 -22.19 -22.94
N TYR A 60 -31.14 -21.87 -23.64
CA TYR A 60 -29.81 -21.69 -23.02
C TYR A 60 -29.83 -20.58 -21.97
N THR A 61 -30.39 -19.45 -22.36
CA THR A 61 -30.65 -18.24 -21.58
C THR A 61 -32.04 -17.72 -21.97
N PRO A 62 -32.64 -16.80 -21.19
CA PRO A 62 -33.87 -16.12 -21.60
C PRO A 62 -33.72 -15.38 -22.94
N ASP A 63 -32.56 -14.78 -23.17
CA ASP A 63 -32.27 -13.91 -24.31
C ASP A 63 -31.73 -14.66 -25.54
N ASN A 64 -31.29 -15.89 -25.36
CA ASN A 64 -30.79 -16.78 -26.39
C ASN A 64 -29.69 -16.13 -27.26
N GLU A 65 -28.71 -15.49 -26.60
CA GLU A 65 -27.56 -14.84 -27.22
C GLU A 65 -26.82 -15.72 -28.25
N PRO A 66 -26.62 -17.04 -28.02
CA PRO A 66 -26.01 -17.91 -29.03
C PRO A 66 -26.83 -18.06 -30.31
N GLY A 67 -28.15 -17.90 -30.22
CA GLY A 67 -29.07 -17.99 -31.35
C GLY A 67 -29.18 -16.71 -32.18
N ALA A 68 -28.71 -15.57 -31.66
CA ALA A 68 -28.54 -14.35 -32.44
C ALA A 68 -27.30 -14.45 -33.35
N SER A 69 -27.12 -13.49 -34.27
CA SER A 69 -25.84 -13.41 -35.00
C SER A 69 -24.70 -13.20 -34.00
N HIS A 70 -23.63 -13.96 -34.12
CA HIS A 70 -22.54 -14.04 -33.14
C HIS A 70 -21.18 -14.08 -33.84
N MET A 71 -20.11 -13.79 -33.09
CA MET A 71 -18.73 -13.87 -33.61
C MET A 71 -17.75 -14.36 -32.54
N ALA A 72 -16.74 -15.11 -32.99
CA ALA A 72 -15.59 -15.47 -32.16
C ALA A 72 -14.75 -14.22 -31.80
N LEU A 73 -14.10 -14.25 -30.64
CA LEU A 73 -13.11 -13.24 -30.28
C LEU A 73 -11.87 -13.33 -31.18
N SER A 74 -11.35 -12.18 -31.61
CA SER A 74 -10.05 -12.10 -32.26
C SER A 74 -8.92 -12.54 -31.31
N LEU A 75 -7.73 -12.86 -31.83
CA LEU A 75 -6.59 -13.22 -30.99
C LEU A 75 -6.23 -12.10 -30.00
N GLU A 76 -6.33 -10.84 -30.42
CA GLU A 76 -6.10 -9.67 -29.56
C GLU A 76 -7.09 -9.65 -28.38
N GLN A 77 -8.38 -9.86 -28.65
CA GLN A 77 -9.44 -9.89 -27.64
C GLN A 77 -9.29 -11.08 -26.69
N GLN A 78 -8.90 -12.25 -27.21
CA GLN A 78 -8.58 -13.41 -26.38
C GLN A 78 -7.41 -13.11 -25.44
N ASN A 79 -6.35 -12.45 -25.92
CA ASN A 79 -5.21 -12.07 -25.10
C ASN A 79 -5.59 -11.02 -24.04
N ALA A 80 -6.40 -10.02 -24.40
CA ALA A 80 -6.92 -9.04 -23.44
C ALA A 80 -7.78 -9.70 -22.36
N THR A 81 -8.65 -10.65 -22.74
CA THR A 81 -9.46 -11.43 -21.79
C THR A 81 -8.58 -12.22 -20.82
N LYS A 82 -7.54 -12.90 -21.32
CA LYS A 82 -6.57 -13.63 -20.48
C LYS A 82 -5.82 -12.69 -19.53
N ALA A 83 -5.43 -11.51 -20.00
CA ALA A 83 -4.77 -10.51 -19.16
C ALA A 83 -5.70 -9.97 -18.07
N ALA A 84 -7.00 -9.78 -18.35
CA ALA A 84 -7.99 -9.37 -17.35
C ALA A 84 -8.26 -10.50 -16.32
N MET A 85 -8.35 -11.75 -16.76
CA MET A 85 -8.39 -12.92 -15.87
C MET A 85 -7.15 -12.99 -14.98
N GLN A 86 -5.96 -12.76 -15.55
CA GLN A 86 -4.72 -12.73 -14.78
C GLN A 86 -4.71 -11.59 -13.76
N ALA A 87 -5.29 -10.42 -14.06
CA ALA A 87 -5.41 -9.33 -13.09
C ALA A 87 -6.23 -9.73 -11.85
N TRP A 88 -7.32 -10.49 -12.03
CA TRP A 88 -8.06 -11.09 -10.91
C TRP A 88 -7.29 -12.19 -10.18
N ALA A 89 -6.60 -13.06 -10.91
CA ALA A 89 -5.78 -14.13 -10.33
C ALA A 89 -4.54 -13.60 -9.58
N ASN A 90 -4.03 -12.42 -9.93
CA ASN A 90 -2.94 -11.80 -9.20
C ASN A 90 -3.35 -11.44 -7.77
N VAL A 91 -4.61 -11.05 -7.56
CA VAL A 91 -5.08 -10.49 -6.27
C VAL A 91 -5.81 -11.50 -5.39
N ALA A 92 -6.41 -12.54 -5.99
CA ALA A 92 -7.21 -13.53 -5.29
C ALA A 92 -6.81 -14.96 -5.68
N ASP A 93 -7.06 -15.94 -4.80
CA ASP A 93 -6.72 -17.35 -4.98
C ASP A 93 -7.61 -18.04 -6.03
N ILE A 94 -7.43 -17.62 -7.29
CA ILE A 94 -8.20 -18.07 -8.45
C ILE A 94 -7.22 -18.51 -9.53
N GLN A 95 -7.36 -19.76 -9.97
CA GLN A 95 -6.60 -20.31 -11.09
C GLN A 95 -7.49 -20.42 -12.32
N PHE A 96 -7.15 -19.68 -13.39
CA PHE A 96 -7.84 -19.80 -14.67
C PHE A 96 -7.21 -20.86 -15.57
N VAL A 97 -8.03 -21.76 -16.12
CA VAL A 97 -7.57 -22.85 -17.00
C VAL A 97 -8.35 -22.82 -18.31
N GLN A 98 -7.66 -22.56 -19.43
CA GLN A 98 -8.31 -22.63 -20.74
C GLN A 98 -8.66 -24.06 -21.10
N VAL A 99 -9.88 -24.28 -21.60
CA VAL A 99 -10.34 -25.55 -22.14
C VAL A 99 -10.85 -25.38 -23.56
N ALA A 100 -11.00 -26.48 -24.29
CA ALA A 100 -11.64 -26.46 -25.60
C ALA A 100 -13.12 -26.11 -25.47
N ASP A 101 -13.66 -25.42 -26.47
CA ASP A 101 -15.09 -25.15 -26.60
C ASP A 101 -15.67 -26.03 -27.73
N ASN A 102 -16.33 -27.13 -27.38
CA ASN A 102 -16.90 -28.10 -28.33
C ASN A 102 -18.03 -28.92 -27.66
N ASN A 103 -18.59 -29.92 -28.34
CA ASN A 103 -19.72 -30.71 -27.86
C ASN A 103 -19.48 -31.54 -26.58
N THR A 104 -18.24 -31.65 -26.11
CA THR A 104 -17.87 -32.42 -24.91
C THR A 104 -17.16 -31.58 -23.84
N SER A 105 -16.80 -30.34 -24.14
CA SER A 105 -16.03 -29.46 -23.26
C SER A 105 -16.45 -28.01 -23.45
N ALA A 106 -16.68 -27.29 -22.34
CA ALA A 106 -16.87 -25.85 -22.31
C ALA A 106 -16.31 -25.28 -21.00
N GLY A 107 -15.87 -24.03 -21.00
CA GLY A 107 -15.43 -23.32 -19.81
C GLY A 107 -16.60 -23.03 -18.86
N ASN A 108 -16.30 -22.80 -17.57
CA ASN A 108 -17.26 -22.14 -16.66
C ASN A 108 -17.51 -20.69 -17.08
N ILE A 109 -16.51 -20.05 -17.68
CA ILE A 109 -16.65 -18.73 -18.29
C ILE A 109 -16.45 -18.87 -19.80
N ARG A 110 -17.46 -18.53 -20.59
CA ARG A 110 -17.37 -18.44 -22.05
C ARG A 110 -17.49 -16.99 -22.45
N VAL A 111 -16.62 -16.53 -23.35
CA VAL A 111 -16.62 -15.12 -23.78
C VAL A 111 -16.80 -15.05 -25.29
N ALA A 112 -17.87 -14.37 -25.75
CA ALA A 112 -18.17 -14.25 -27.18
C ALA A 112 -18.96 -12.99 -27.55
N TRP A 113 -18.97 -12.64 -28.84
CA TRP A 113 -19.82 -11.57 -29.36
C TRP A 113 -21.22 -12.07 -29.68
N THR A 114 -22.23 -11.24 -29.42
CA THR A 114 -23.60 -11.45 -29.87
C THR A 114 -24.21 -10.17 -30.42
N SER A 115 -25.11 -10.29 -31.39
CA SER A 115 -25.93 -9.19 -31.92
C SER A 115 -27.17 -8.93 -31.07
N PHE A 116 -27.44 -9.77 -30.07
CA PHE A 116 -28.38 -9.38 -29.02
C PHE A 116 -27.92 -8.07 -28.38
N ALA A 117 -28.86 -7.23 -27.97
CA ALA A 117 -28.56 -5.94 -27.35
C ALA A 117 -29.30 -5.87 -26.02
N ASP A 118 -28.54 -6.07 -24.94
CA ASP A 118 -29.05 -5.79 -23.60
C ASP A 118 -29.02 -4.28 -23.31
N THR A 119 -29.88 -3.85 -22.40
CA THR A 119 -29.99 -2.46 -21.96
C THR A 119 -29.55 -2.34 -20.52
N THR A 120 -28.72 -1.35 -20.21
CA THR A 120 -28.36 -0.98 -18.85
C THR A 120 -29.61 -0.59 -18.05
N SER A 121 -29.47 -0.52 -16.72
CA SER A 121 -30.51 0.00 -15.83
C SER A 121 -30.95 1.45 -16.15
N THR A 122 -30.13 2.19 -16.90
CA THR A 122 -30.42 3.56 -17.38
C THR A 122 -31.10 3.60 -18.75
N GLY A 123 -31.28 2.43 -19.41
CA GLY A 123 -31.89 2.31 -20.73
C GLY A 123 -30.91 2.48 -21.91
N ASP A 124 -29.62 2.64 -21.63
CA ASP A 124 -28.57 2.69 -22.64
C ASP A 124 -28.21 1.28 -23.12
N LYS A 125 -27.59 1.16 -24.30
CA LYS A 125 -27.12 -0.15 -24.76
C LYS A 125 -25.88 -0.57 -23.96
N ALA A 126 -25.92 -1.76 -23.39
CA ALA A 126 -24.82 -2.29 -22.58
C ALA A 126 -23.54 -2.51 -23.42
N TRP A 127 -22.37 -2.37 -22.80
CA TRP A 127 -21.11 -2.71 -23.46
C TRP A 127 -21.03 -4.23 -23.66
N GLY A 128 -21.23 -4.95 -22.57
CA GLY A 128 -21.43 -6.38 -22.52
C GLY A 128 -22.29 -6.65 -21.29
N TRP A 129 -22.48 -7.92 -21.00
CA TRP A 129 -23.07 -8.38 -19.76
C TRP A 129 -22.49 -9.74 -19.42
N ALA A 130 -22.53 -10.06 -18.14
CA ALA A 130 -22.06 -11.32 -17.63
C ALA A 130 -23.10 -11.96 -16.71
N TYR A 131 -23.18 -13.29 -16.79
CA TYR A 131 -23.96 -14.07 -15.84
C TYR A 131 -23.10 -14.39 -14.62
N ARG A 132 -23.64 -14.15 -13.42
CA ARG A 132 -22.99 -14.56 -12.17
C ARG A 132 -22.77 -16.09 -12.09
N PRO A 133 -21.90 -16.57 -11.19
CA PRO A 133 -21.72 -18.01 -10.95
C PRO A 133 -23.05 -18.74 -10.72
N SER A 134 -23.20 -19.94 -11.30
CA SER A 134 -24.41 -20.75 -11.16
C SER A 134 -24.09 -22.24 -11.11
N SER A 135 -24.72 -22.96 -10.17
CA SER A 135 -24.73 -24.44 -10.10
C SER A 135 -25.90 -25.07 -10.85
N VAL A 136 -26.77 -24.28 -11.46
CA VAL A 136 -28.00 -24.78 -12.11
C VAL A 136 -28.10 -24.43 -13.58
N SER A 137 -27.43 -23.36 -14.04
CA SER A 137 -27.43 -22.96 -15.44
C SER A 137 -26.05 -23.16 -16.06
N PRO A 138 -25.93 -23.83 -17.21
CA PRO A 138 -24.69 -23.92 -17.97
C PRO A 138 -24.29 -22.60 -18.63
N SER A 139 -25.12 -21.55 -18.51
CA SER A 139 -24.77 -20.17 -18.89
C SER A 139 -24.14 -19.36 -17.75
N GLY A 140 -24.08 -19.90 -16.52
CA GLY A 140 -23.48 -19.16 -15.41
C GLY A 140 -22.00 -18.91 -15.67
N GLY A 141 -21.56 -17.66 -15.53
CA GLY A 141 -20.20 -17.22 -15.86
C GLY A 141 -20.01 -16.71 -17.29
N ASP A 142 -20.97 -16.93 -18.19
CA ASP A 142 -20.82 -16.47 -19.57
C ASP A 142 -20.80 -14.94 -19.66
N ILE A 143 -19.96 -14.44 -20.57
CA ILE A 143 -19.78 -13.03 -20.88
C ILE A 143 -20.12 -12.82 -22.35
N TRP A 144 -21.08 -11.93 -22.60
CA TRP A 144 -21.51 -11.57 -23.94
C TRP A 144 -21.11 -10.14 -24.26
N LEU A 145 -20.36 -9.98 -25.34
CA LEU A 145 -19.95 -8.68 -25.87
C LEU A 145 -20.99 -8.20 -26.89
N SER A 146 -21.50 -6.99 -26.68
CA SER A 146 -22.53 -6.41 -27.56
C SER A 146 -21.97 -6.03 -28.92
N GLY A 147 -22.33 -6.78 -29.96
CA GLY A 147 -22.06 -6.47 -31.36
C GLY A 147 -22.96 -5.36 -31.93
N ASN A 148 -23.95 -4.91 -31.14
CA ASN A 148 -24.95 -3.93 -31.54
C ASN A 148 -24.71 -2.56 -30.88
N GLY A 149 -23.56 -1.97 -31.14
CA GLY A 149 -23.22 -0.61 -30.72
C GLY A 149 -22.04 -0.07 -31.51
N ASN A 150 -22.07 1.20 -31.89
CA ASN A 150 -20.91 1.89 -32.46
C ASN A 150 -19.86 2.09 -31.36
N LYS A 151 -19.13 1.02 -31.00
CA LYS A 151 -17.93 1.16 -30.20
C LYS A 151 -16.77 1.33 -31.15
N THR A 152 -16.52 2.59 -31.48
CA THR A 152 -15.42 3.04 -32.35
C THR A 152 -14.04 2.77 -31.76
N ASN A 153 -13.97 2.28 -30.51
CA ASN A 153 -12.73 1.96 -29.84
C ASN A 153 -12.33 0.50 -30.12
N THR A 154 -11.29 0.33 -30.93
CA THR A 154 -10.69 -0.98 -31.23
C THR A 154 -9.54 -1.33 -30.30
N ASN A 155 -9.20 -0.49 -29.32
CA ASN A 155 -8.09 -0.74 -28.42
C ASN A 155 -8.50 -1.69 -27.28
N TRP A 156 -7.72 -2.75 -27.07
CA TRP A 156 -7.90 -3.74 -26.01
C TRP A 156 -6.70 -3.81 -25.05
N SER A 157 -5.76 -2.87 -25.13
CA SER A 157 -4.62 -2.78 -24.23
C SER A 157 -5.05 -2.52 -22.78
N VAL A 158 -4.21 -2.88 -21.81
CA VAL A 158 -4.36 -2.44 -20.42
C VAL A 158 -4.54 -0.91 -20.37
N GLY A 159 -5.44 -0.44 -19.50
CA GLY A 159 -5.81 0.98 -19.37
C GLY A 159 -6.65 1.55 -20.52
N SER A 160 -7.17 0.69 -21.40
CA SER A 160 -8.20 1.04 -22.38
C SER A 160 -9.59 0.74 -21.83
N PHE A 161 -10.60 1.45 -22.36
CA PHE A 161 -12.00 1.23 -22.00
C PHE A 161 -12.44 -0.22 -22.18
N ASN A 162 -12.13 -0.86 -23.33
CA ASN A 162 -12.54 -2.25 -23.55
C ASN A 162 -11.87 -3.23 -22.57
N TYR A 163 -10.62 -2.97 -22.18
CA TYR A 163 -9.95 -3.80 -21.17
C TYR A 163 -10.56 -3.61 -19.78
N SER A 164 -10.83 -2.37 -19.38
CA SER A 164 -11.50 -2.07 -18.11
C SER A 164 -12.90 -2.70 -18.05
N SER A 165 -13.67 -2.64 -19.14
CA SER A 165 -14.95 -3.35 -19.24
C SER A 165 -14.80 -4.87 -19.17
N LEU A 166 -13.73 -5.48 -19.71
CA LEU A 166 -13.47 -6.90 -19.49
C LEU A 166 -13.21 -7.24 -18.02
N ILE A 167 -12.47 -6.41 -17.29
CA ILE A 167 -12.28 -6.62 -15.84
C ILE A 167 -13.64 -6.57 -15.12
N HIS A 168 -14.48 -5.59 -15.47
CA HIS A 168 -15.83 -5.44 -14.94
C HIS A 168 -16.70 -6.69 -15.17
N GLU A 169 -16.84 -7.14 -16.43
CA GLU A 169 -17.64 -8.32 -16.75
C GLU A 169 -17.10 -9.60 -16.09
N LEU A 170 -15.77 -9.71 -15.97
CA LEU A 170 -15.16 -10.81 -15.23
C LEU A 170 -15.46 -10.72 -13.72
N GLY A 171 -15.55 -9.52 -13.15
CA GLY A 171 -16.01 -9.30 -11.78
C GLY A 171 -17.39 -9.94 -11.55
N HIS A 172 -18.35 -9.67 -12.45
CA HIS A 172 -19.65 -10.32 -12.43
C HIS A 172 -19.58 -11.84 -12.60
N ALA A 173 -18.84 -12.32 -13.61
CA ALA A 173 -18.67 -13.75 -13.86
C ALA A 173 -18.02 -14.49 -12.66
N LEU A 174 -17.29 -13.78 -11.81
CA LEU A 174 -16.69 -14.29 -10.57
C LEU A 174 -17.56 -14.09 -9.33
N GLY A 175 -18.65 -13.33 -9.40
CA GLY A 175 -19.65 -13.20 -8.33
C GLY A 175 -19.77 -11.82 -7.70
N LEU A 176 -19.15 -10.79 -8.27
CA LEU A 176 -19.40 -9.41 -7.89
C LEU A 176 -20.71 -8.89 -8.49
N LYS A 177 -21.34 -7.93 -7.83
CA LYS A 177 -22.49 -7.17 -8.33
C LYS A 177 -22.13 -5.70 -8.48
N HIS A 178 -22.98 -4.94 -9.15
CA HIS A 178 -22.82 -3.49 -9.12
C HIS A 178 -23.02 -2.96 -7.69
N PRO A 179 -22.27 -1.93 -7.28
CA PRO A 179 -22.30 -1.39 -5.92
C PRO A 179 -23.62 -0.73 -5.52
N PHE A 180 -24.48 -0.43 -6.49
CA PHE A 180 -25.79 0.20 -6.31
C PHE A 180 -26.96 -0.79 -6.40
N GLU A 181 -26.69 -2.10 -6.55
CA GLU A 181 -27.71 -3.14 -6.67
C GLU A 181 -28.01 -3.86 -5.36
N GLY A 182 -29.27 -4.23 -5.16
CA GLY A 182 -29.74 -4.98 -4.01
C GLY A 182 -29.94 -4.12 -2.76
N ASP A 183 -30.10 -4.78 -1.60
CA ASP A 183 -30.47 -4.11 -0.34
C ASP A 183 -29.29 -3.38 0.32
N VAL A 184 -28.07 -3.88 0.11
CA VAL A 184 -26.82 -3.29 0.61
C VAL A 184 -26.08 -2.68 -0.56
N VAL A 185 -25.83 -1.37 -0.48
CA VAL A 185 -25.20 -0.56 -1.52
C VAL A 185 -24.05 0.28 -0.96
N LEU A 186 -23.11 0.68 -1.83
CA LEU A 186 -22.01 1.56 -1.42
C LEU A 186 -22.52 2.98 -1.11
N PRO A 187 -21.95 3.67 -0.11
CA PRO A 187 -22.15 5.10 0.05
C PRO A 187 -21.66 5.84 -1.21
N THR A 188 -22.33 6.92 -1.59
CA THR A 188 -22.03 7.69 -2.83
C THR A 188 -20.57 8.14 -2.95
N ALA A 189 -19.88 8.38 -1.83
CA ALA A 189 -18.46 8.75 -1.85
C ALA A 189 -17.54 7.62 -2.35
N PHE A 190 -17.96 6.36 -2.23
CA PHE A 190 -17.21 5.17 -2.64
C PHE A 190 -17.77 4.51 -3.90
N ASP A 191 -18.99 4.84 -4.32
CA ASP A 191 -19.56 4.35 -5.57
C ASP A 191 -19.00 5.12 -6.77
N THR A 192 -17.71 4.91 -7.05
CA THR A 192 -17.03 5.40 -8.24
C THR A 192 -16.00 4.40 -8.78
N THR A 193 -15.60 4.55 -10.04
CA THR A 193 -14.56 3.72 -10.67
C THR A 193 -13.19 3.88 -10.01
N GLN A 194 -12.99 4.89 -9.15
CA GLN A 194 -11.82 4.99 -8.28
C GLN A 194 -11.74 3.79 -7.32
N TYR A 195 -12.85 3.39 -6.70
CA TYR A 195 -12.86 2.37 -5.64
C TYR A 195 -13.31 0.99 -6.10
N SER A 196 -14.14 0.92 -7.15
CA SER A 196 -14.61 -0.34 -7.73
C SER A 196 -14.82 -0.21 -9.24
N VAL A 197 -14.23 -1.12 -10.02
CA VAL A 197 -14.52 -1.24 -11.45
C VAL A 197 -15.98 -1.56 -11.73
N MET A 198 -16.74 -2.01 -10.73
CA MET A 198 -18.16 -2.32 -10.81
C MET A 198 -19.05 -1.07 -10.77
N SER A 199 -18.53 0.12 -10.46
CA SER A 199 -19.32 1.35 -10.46
C SER A 199 -19.58 1.87 -11.88
N TYR A 200 -20.70 2.60 -12.04
CA TYR A 200 -21.01 3.37 -13.26
C TYR A 200 -20.65 4.85 -13.14
N THR A 201 -20.22 5.30 -11.97
CA THR A 201 -19.81 6.68 -11.75
C THR A 201 -18.31 6.78 -11.95
N GLU A 202 -17.86 7.54 -12.94
CA GLU A 202 -16.43 7.70 -13.18
C GLU A 202 -15.74 8.48 -12.07
N GLN A 203 -14.44 8.24 -11.88
CA GLN A 203 -13.62 9.06 -10.99
C GLN A 203 -13.69 10.54 -11.38
N ALA A 204 -13.59 11.42 -10.37
CA ALA A 204 -13.58 12.85 -10.64
C ALA A 204 -12.39 13.25 -11.52
N ASN A 205 -12.62 14.12 -12.50
CA ASN A 205 -11.60 14.64 -13.41
C ASN A 205 -10.88 13.54 -14.23
N ASP A 206 -11.56 12.49 -14.65
CA ASP A 206 -10.98 11.38 -15.43
C ASP A 206 -10.43 11.76 -16.83
N MET A 207 -10.66 12.96 -17.35
CA MET A 207 -10.23 13.34 -18.70
C MET A 207 -8.82 13.94 -18.73
N PHE A 208 -7.85 13.21 -19.30
CA PHE A 208 -6.50 13.71 -19.54
C PHE A 208 -6.37 14.37 -20.91
N ARG A 209 -5.88 15.61 -20.94
CA ARG A 209 -5.69 16.40 -22.17
C ARG A 209 -4.21 16.53 -22.52
N THR A 210 -3.90 16.24 -23.78
CA THR A 210 -2.62 16.58 -24.41
C THR A 210 -2.83 17.58 -25.54
N ILE A 211 -1.81 18.41 -25.80
CA ILE A 211 -1.85 19.42 -26.86
C ILE A 211 -0.56 19.31 -27.67
N THR A 212 -0.69 19.18 -28.99
CA THR A 212 0.42 19.32 -29.94
C THR A 212 0.26 20.62 -30.72
N TYR A 213 1.35 21.12 -31.28
CA TYR A 213 1.35 22.35 -32.08
C TYR A 213 1.90 22.05 -33.46
N ASP A 214 1.24 22.55 -34.50
CA ASP A 214 1.79 22.50 -35.85
C ASP A 214 2.91 23.56 -36.05
N ALA A 215 3.54 23.56 -37.23
CA ALA A 215 4.62 24.49 -37.55
C ALA A 215 4.21 25.98 -37.52
N SER A 216 2.91 26.28 -37.56
CA SER A 216 2.36 27.64 -37.44
C SER A 216 2.00 28.03 -36.01
N GLY A 217 2.20 27.13 -35.04
CA GLY A 217 1.84 27.32 -33.64
C GLY A 217 0.34 27.11 -33.37
N LYS A 218 -0.40 26.48 -34.28
CA LYS A 218 -1.81 26.15 -34.06
C LYS A 218 -1.93 24.90 -33.18
N PRO A 219 -2.72 24.93 -32.09
CA PRO A 219 -2.88 23.79 -31.19
C PRO A 219 -3.82 22.72 -31.79
N SER A 220 -3.50 21.46 -31.53
CA SER A 220 -4.35 20.29 -31.72
C SER A 220 -4.52 19.58 -30.38
N PHE A 221 -5.78 19.36 -29.99
CA PHE A 221 -6.14 18.78 -28.71
C PHE A 221 -6.38 17.27 -28.86
N SER A 222 -5.91 16.49 -27.90
CA SER A 222 -6.26 15.08 -27.75
C SER A 222 -6.71 14.82 -26.31
N PHE A 223 -7.71 13.96 -26.16
CA PHE A 223 -8.32 13.65 -24.87
C PHE A 223 -8.33 12.13 -24.68
N LYS A 224 -7.92 11.69 -23.48
CA LYS A 224 -7.99 10.30 -23.03
C LYS A 224 -8.77 10.27 -21.72
N TYR A 225 -9.84 9.49 -21.65
CA TYR A 225 -10.50 9.18 -20.37
C TYR A 225 -9.70 8.10 -19.64
N ILE A 226 -9.43 8.35 -18.36
CA ILE A 226 -8.62 7.48 -17.51
C ILE A 226 -9.56 6.51 -16.78
N VAL A 227 -9.39 5.24 -17.10
CA VAL A 227 -10.16 4.12 -16.56
C VAL A 227 -9.25 3.18 -15.78
N PRO A 228 -9.79 2.34 -14.88
CA PRO A 228 -9.03 1.35 -14.15
C PRO A 228 -8.19 0.42 -15.03
N GLU A 229 -6.91 0.27 -14.69
CA GLU A 229 -5.98 -0.71 -15.29
C GLU A 229 -6.00 -2.06 -14.58
N THR A 230 -6.53 -2.11 -13.35
CA THR A 230 -6.59 -3.29 -12.47
C THR A 230 -7.94 -3.32 -11.75
N PRO A 231 -8.31 -4.43 -11.07
CA PRO A 231 -9.27 -4.37 -9.97
C PRO A 231 -8.87 -3.27 -8.97
N MET A 232 -9.86 -2.58 -8.42
CA MET A 232 -9.66 -1.46 -7.49
C MET A 232 -9.75 -1.91 -6.03
N VAL A 233 -9.43 -1.03 -5.07
CA VAL A 233 -9.26 -1.40 -3.65
C VAL A 233 -10.45 -2.20 -3.08
N LEU A 234 -11.69 -1.82 -3.36
CA LEU A 234 -12.87 -2.55 -2.85
C LEU A 234 -13.16 -3.83 -3.64
N ASP A 235 -12.84 -3.85 -4.93
CA ASP A 235 -12.94 -5.06 -5.76
C ASP A 235 -12.01 -6.16 -5.22
N ILE A 236 -10.77 -5.79 -4.91
CA ILE A 236 -9.77 -6.70 -4.37
C ILE A 236 -10.23 -7.21 -3.01
N ALA A 237 -10.65 -6.33 -2.10
CA ALA A 237 -11.13 -6.74 -0.78
C ALA A 237 -12.32 -7.71 -0.86
N ALA A 238 -13.31 -7.42 -1.72
CA ALA A 238 -14.46 -8.28 -1.93
C ALA A 238 -14.06 -9.64 -2.54
N MET A 239 -13.18 -9.62 -3.55
CA MET A 239 -12.73 -10.85 -4.20
C MET A 239 -11.89 -11.72 -3.26
N GLN A 240 -11.01 -11.12 -2.47
CA GLN A 240 -10.22 -11.82 -1.45
C GLN A 240 -11.09 -12.36 -0.32
N TYR A 241 -12.17 -11.67 0.06
CA TYR A 241 -13.13 -12.22 1.00
C TYR A 241 -13.82 -13.48 0.44
N ALA A 242 -14.20 -13.45 -0.85
CA ALA A 242 -14.86 -14.58 -1.49
C ALA A 242 -13.91 -15.76 -1.74
N TYR A 243 -12.72 -15.52 -2.28
CA TYR A 243 -11.83 -16.59 -2.78
C TYR A 243 -10.59 -16.83 -1.91
N GLY A 244 -10.21 -15.88 -1.05
CA GLY A 244 -8.90 -15.83 -0.41
C GLY A 244 -7.92 -14.95 -1.17
N ALA A 245 -6.96 -14.36 -0.46
CA ALA A 245 -5.89 -13.56 -1.06
C ALA A 245 -4.83 -14.44 -1.75
N ASN A 246 -4.29 -13.97 -2.88
CA ASN A 246 -3.17 -14.65 -3.52
C ASN A 246 -1.85 -14.22 -2.86
N ASN A 247 -1.40 -15.01 -1.88
CA ASN A 247 -0.15 -14.77 -1.15
C ASN A 247 1.11 -15.26 -1.87
N SER A 248 1.02 -15.56 -3.17
CA SER A 248 2.16 -15.97 -4.00
C SER A 248 2.50 -14.99 -5.12
N TYR A 249 1.70 -13.94 -5.29
CA TYR A 249 1.93 -12.91 -6.28
C TYR A 249 2.78 -11.80 -5.69
N ARG A 250 3.99 -11.59 -6.25
CA ARG A 250 4.99 -10.62 -5.76
C ARG A 250 5.31 -10.84 -4.29
N THR A 251 6.31 -11.67 -4.05
CA THR A 251 6.74 -12.05 -2.69
C THR A 251 8.20 -11.68 -2.43
N GLY A 252 8.77 -10.84 -3.29
CA GLY A 252 10.16 -10.38 -3.20
C GLY A 252 10.18 -8.87 -3.29
N ASP A 253 11.36 -8.28 -3.12
CA ASP A 253 11.49 -6.83 -3.06
C ASP A 253 11.15 -6.18 -4.43
N ASP A 254 9.97 -5.58 -4.51
CA ASP A 254 9.41 -4.99 -5.73
C ASP A 254 9.51 -3.45 -5.72
N ALA A 255 9.87 -2.88 -6.87
CA ALA A 255 9.93 -1.43 -7.07
C ALA A 255 8.83 -0.94 -8.02
N TYR A 256 7.93 -0.11 -7.51
CA TYR A 256 6.83 0.51 -8.21
C TYR A 256 7.21 1.90 -8.70
N THR A 257 7.46 2.02 -10.01
CA THR A 257 7.81 3.28 -10.68
C THR A 257 6.77 3.66 -11.72
N PHE A 258 6.71 4.95 -12.06
CA PHE A 258 5.70 5.52 -12.94
C PHE A 258 6.32 6.46 -13.97
N ASP A 259 5.66 6.62 -15.12
CA ASP A 259 6.03 7.62 -16.12
C ASP A 259 5.18 8.89 -15.92
N PRO A 260 5.78 10.06 -15.65
CA PRO A 260 5.05 11.31 -15.40
C PRO A 260 4.17 11.79 -16.56
N ASN A 261 4.30 11.20 -17.75
CA ASN A 261 3.50 11.54 -18.93
C ASN A 261 2.41 10.50 -19.26
N THR A 262 2.33 9.40 -18.51
CA THR A 262 1.40 8.30 -18.78
C THR A 262 0.35 8.22 -17.68
N PRO A 263 -0.84 8.82 -17.85
CA PRO A 263 -1.89 8.79 -16.84
C PRO A 263 -2.51 7.40 -16.70
N PHE A 264 -2.80 7.02 -15.46
CA PHE A 264 -3.26 5.70 -15.05
C PHE A 264 -4.24 5.79 -13.89
N LEU A 265 -4.98 4.72 -13.64
CA LEU A 265 -5.73 4.49 -12.40
C LEU A 265 -5.58 3.01 -12.04
N LYS A 266 -4.99 2.67 -10.90
CA LYS A 266 -4.77 1.26 -10.52
C LYS A 266 -4.60 1.06 -9.01
N THR A 267 -4.63 -0.20 -8.59
CA THR A 267 -4.37 -0.61 -7.21
C THR A 267 -3.23 -1.63 -7.17
N ILE A 268 -2.34 -1.50 -6.18
CA ILE A 268 -1.26 -2.45 -5.90
C ILE A 268 -1.80 -3.56 -4.99
N TRP A 269 -1.55 -4.81 -5.37
CA TRP A 269 -1.52 -5.95 -4.48
C TRP A 269 -0.10 -6.53 -4.52
N ASP A 270 0.50 -6.65 -3.35
CA ASP A 270 1.82 -7.23 -3.14
C ASP A 270 1.71 -8.17 -1.93
N ALA A 271 2.20 -9.40 -2.06
CA ALA A 271 2.06 -10.43 -1.04
C ALA A 271 3.25 -10.46 -0.07
N GLY A 272 4.30 -9.68 -0.34
CA GLY A 272 5.38 -9.42 0.61
C GLY A 272 6.71 -9.21 -0.08
N GLY A 273 7.73 -8.92 0.74
CA GLY A 273 8.99 -8.40 0.25
C GLY A 273 9.33 -7.16 1.07
N ASN A 274 10.34 -6.43 0.65
CA ASN A 274 10.59 -5.06 1.08
C ASN A 274 10.43 -4.13 -0.12
N ASP A 275 9.24 -3.55 -0.25
CA ASP A 275 8.75 -2.94 -1.48
C ASP A 275 8.89 -1.42 -1.45
N THR A 276 8.99 -0.81 -2.63
CA THR A 276 9.20 0.64 -2.77
C THR A 276 8.24 1.25 -3.77
N ILE A 277 7.51 2.30 -3.37
CA ILE A 277 6.85 3.23 -4.30
C ILE A 277 7.81 4.40 -4.58
N SER A 278 8.12 4.63 -5.85
CA SER A 278 9.06 5.68 -6.26
C SER A 278 8.50 6.59 -7.35
N VAL A 279 8.53 7.89 -7.06
CA VAL A 279 8.26 8.99 -8.00
C VAL A 279 9.51 9.84 -8.23
N ALA A 280 10.70 9.25 -8.10
CA ALA A 280 11.99 9.97 -8.21
C ALA A 280 12.18 10.74 -9.54
N ASN A 281 11.46 10.35 -10.60
CA ASN A 281 11.47 11.03 -11.90
C ASN A 281 10.40 12.14 -12.05
N PHE A 282 9.63 12.44 -11.00
CA PHE A 282 8.58 13.46 -11.00
C PHE A 282 9.15 14.81 -10.54
N THR A 283 8.55 15.89 -11.04
CA THR A 283 8.91 17.28 -10.66
C THR A 283 7.76 18.03 -10.01
N LEU A 284 6.56 17.46 -10.04
CA LEU A 284 5.42 17.93 -9.27
C LEU A 284 5.44 17.25 -7.91
N GLY A 285 5.07 17.97 -6.86
CA GLY A 285 4.92 17.39 -5.53
C GLY A 285 3.77 16.39 -5.50
N CYS A 286 4.08 15.13 -5.26
CA CYS A 286 3.20 13.99 -5.11
C CYS A 286 2.84 13.77 -3.63
N MET A 287 1.77 13.02 -3.39
CA MET A 287 1.49 12.46 -2.07
C MET A 287 1.53 10.94 -2.18
N ILE A 288 2.42 10.30 -1.43
CA ILE A 288 2.53 8.84 -1.33
C ILE A 288 2.03 8.44 0.05
N ASP A 289 1.02 7.58 0.09
CA ASP A 289 0.47 7.00 1.31
C ASP A 289 0.66 5.49 1.26
N LEU A 290 1.49 4.96 2.17
CA LEU A 290 1.83 3.54 2.26
C LEU A 290 0.81 2.71 3.05
N SER A 291 -0.29 3.33 3.53
CA SER A 291 -1.31 2.65 4.31
C SER A 291 -2.16 1.69 3.46
N PRO A 292 -2.40 0.44 3.92
CA PRO A 292 -3.30 -0.47 3.21
C PRO A 292 -4.72 0.10 3.10
N GLY A 293 -5.27 0.09 1.88
CA GLY A 293 -6.60 0.64 1.57
C GLY A 293 -6.64 2.14 1.27
N SER A 294 -5.50 2.84 1.35
CA SER A 294 -5.41 4.27 1.02
C SER A 294 -5.15 4.51 -0.47
N TYR A 295 -5.15 5.79 -0.85
CA TYR A 295 -4.82 6.25 -2.20
C TYR A 295 -3.77 7.34 -2.16
N SER A 296 -2.81 7.25 -3.07
CA SER A 296 -1.78 8.24 -3.32
C SER A 296 -2.16 9.20 -4.46
N ASP A 297 -1.63 10.42 -4.42
CA ASP A 297 -1.67 11.40 -5.51
C ASP A 297 -0.35 11.33 -6.30
N ILE A 298 -0.29 10.49 -7.35
CA ILE A 298 0.84 10.45 -8.27
C ILE A 298 0.59 11.48 -9.37
N ARG A 299 1.06 12.71 -9.09
CA ARG A 299 0.64 13.92 -9.80
C ARG A 299 1.06 13.95 -11.26
N MET A 300 0.06 14.11 -12.13
CA MET A 300 0.23 14.20 -13.58
C MET A 300 -0.79 15.18 -14.14
N VAL A 301 -0.35 16.39 -14.49
CA VAL A 301 -1.26 17.45 -14.91
C VAL A 301 -1.47 17.44 -16.41
N SER A 302 -2.74 17.54 -16.83
CA SER A 302 -3.09 17.77 -18.22
C SER A 302 -2.46 19.05 -18.77
N ALA A 303 -2.13 19.05 -20.07
CA ALA A 303 -1.55 20.21 -20.74
C ALA A 303 -2.44 21.45 -20.55
N PRO A 304 -1.91 22.61 -20.13
CA PRO A 304 -2.73 23.80 -19.89
C PRO A 304 -3.35 24.30 -21.20
N ASN A 305 -4.48 25.00 -21.10
CA ASN A 305 -5.08 25.65 -22.27
C ASN A 305 -4.08 26.62 -22.93
N PRO A 306 -4.02 26.71 -24.27
CA PRO A 306 -3.13 27.62 -24.96
C PRO A 306 -3.43 29.09 -24.60
N PRO A 307 -2.43 29.99 -24.62
CA PRO A 307 -2.65 31.41 -24.39
C PRO A 307 -3.74 31.97 -25.31
N GLY A 308 -4.71 32.70 -24.73
CA GLY A 308 -5.82 33.29 -25.48
C GLY A 308 -6.94 32.31 -25.87
N TYR A 309 -6.93 31.07 -25.39
CA TYR A 309 -8.03 30.13 -25.61
C TYR A 309 -9.33 30.62 -24.96
N THR A 310 -10.40 30.72 -25.75
CA THR A 310 -11.72 31.22 -25.33
C THR A 310 -12.80 30.15 -25.26
N GLY A 311 -12.46 28.89 -25.54
CA GLY A 311 -13.40 27.75 -25.59
C GLY A 311 -13.86 27.21 -24.23
N GLY A 312 -13.52 27.90 -23.12
CA GLY A 312 -13.90 27.52 -21.76
C GLY A 312 -12.89 26.60 -21.06
N THR A 313 -13.25 26.18 -19.84
CA THR A 313 -12.48 25.26 -19.01
C THR A 313 -13.27 23.98 -18.79
N VAL A 314 -12.63 22.85 -19.04
CA VAL A 314 -13.13 21.52 -18.67
C VAL A 314 -12.29 20.99 -17.50
N PRO A 315 -12.90 20.36 -16.49
CA PRO A 315 -12.13 19.64 -15.48
C PRO A 315 -11.27 18.57 -16.15
N THR A 316 -10.04 18.42 -15.70
CA THR A 316 -9.09 17.49 -16.31
C THR A 316 -8.27 16.76 -15.28
N TYR A 317 -7.86 15.55 -15.66
CA TYR A 317 -7.03 14.67 -14.87
C TYR A 317 -5.75 15.37 -14.43
N ASP A 318 -5.45 15.18 -13.16
CA ASP A 318 -4.34 15.81 -12.46
C ASP A 318 -3.55 14.85 -11.58
N GLY A 319 -3.86 13.55 -11.61
CA GLY A 319 -3.15 12.52 -10.85
C GLY A 319 -3.41 12.57 -9.35
N ARG A 320 -4.67 12.82 -8.96
CA ARG A 320 -5.11 12.66 -7.58
C ARG A 320 -5.80 11.33 -7.38
N GLN A 321 -5.53 10.69 -6.25
CA GLN A 321 -6.10 9.42 -5.82
C GLN A 321 -6.11 8.35 -6.92
N ASN A 322 -4.99 8.23 -7.64
CA ASN A 322 -4.88 7.38 -8.83
C ASN A 322 -4.12 6.08 -8.59
N LEU A 323 -3.45 5.96 -7.44
CA LEU A 323 -2.76 4.75 -7.02
C LEU A 323 -3.31 4.29 -5.67
N GLY A 324 -4.09 3.22 -5.68
CA GLY A 324 -4.53 2.56 -4.45
C GLY A 324 -3.52 1.52 -3.96
N ILE A 325 -3.52 1.23 -2.66
CA ILE A 325 -2.92 0.03 -2.08
C ILE A 325 -4.06 -0.86 -1.58
N ALA A 326 -4.09 -2.13 -1.96
CA ALA A 326 -5.12 -3.07 -1.51
C ALA A 326 -5.02 -3.29 0.01
N TYR A 327 -6.16 -3.57 0.65
CA TYR A 327 -6.16 -4.01 2.04
C TYR A 327 -5.30 -5.28 2.19
N GLY A 328 -4.46 -5.32 3.23
CA GLY A 328 -3.60 -6.47 3.51
C GLY A 328 -2.29 -6.51 2.71
N ALA A 329 -2.10 -5.66 1.72
CA ALA A 329 -0.80 -5.40 1.10
C ALA A 329 -0.05 -4.34 1.91
N TYR A 330 1.23 -4.54 2.18
CA TYR A 330 2.08 -3.59 2.90
C TYR A 330 3.25 -3.21 2.01
N ILE A 331 3.59 -1.93 1.99
CA ILE A 331 4.74 -1.38 1.26
C ILE A 331 5.62 -0.67 2.29
N GLU A 332 6.91 -0.95 2.26
CA GLU A 332 7.84 -0.52 3.30
C GLU A 332 8.49 0.83 2.97
N ASN A 333 8.65 1.19 1.70
CA ASN A 333 9.51 2.32 1.33
C ASN A 333 8.82 3.30 0.37
N ALA A 334 9.13 4.58 0.54
CA ALA A 334 8.68 5.66 -0.36
C ALA A 334 9.84 6.56 -0.80
N ILE A 335 9.90 6.87 -2.08
CA ILE A 335 10.87 7.79 -2.68
C ILE A 335 10.12 8.91 -3.42
N GLY A 336 10.23 10.13 -2.89
CA GLY A 336 9.75 11.38 -3.50
C GLY A 336 10.52 11.77 -4.76
N GLY A 337 10.03 12.81 -5.44
CA GLY A 337 10.58 13.40 -6.65
C GLY A 337 11.38 14.67 -6.38
N ALA A 338 11.28 15.64 -7.29
CA ALA A 338 11.94 16.94 -7.16
C ALA A 338 10.97 18.07 -6.75
N GLY A 339 9.72 17.73 -6.44
CA GLY A 339 8.69 18.67 -5.97
C GLY A 339 8.48 18.54 -4.46
N ASN A 340 7.67 19.41 -3.88
CA ASN A 340 7.35 19.31 -2.44
C ASN A 340 6.40 18.13 -2.22
N ASP A 341 6.94 17.00 -1.80
CA ASP A 341 6.19 15.76 -1.63
C ASP A 341 5.61 15.63 -0.22
N THR A 342 4.61 14.75 -0.09
CA THR A 342 4.09 14.32 1.20
C THR A 342 4.12 12.80 1.28
N LEU A 343 4.83 12.24 2.24
CA LEU A 343 5.05 10.81 2.38
C LEU A 343 4.47 10.34 3.71
N TYR A 344 3.50 9.43 3.67
CA TYR A 344 2.91 8.78 4.84
C TYR A 344 3.34 7.32 4.90
N GLY A 345 3.85 6.92 6.05
CA GLY A 345 4.18 5.55 6.40
C GLY A 345 2.95 4.71 6.71
N ASN A 346 3.21 3.58 7.35
CA ASN A 346 2.21 2.69 7.90
C ASN A 346 2.74 2.13 9.23
N LYS A 347 2.27 0.95 9.64
CA LYS A 347 2.65 0.35 10.93
C LYS A 347 4.00 -0.39 10.93
N LEU A 348 4.67 -0.47 9.79
CA LEU A 348 5.95 -1.15 9.62
C LEU A 348 7.09 -0.15 9.79
N ASN A 349 8.32 -0.65 9.84
CA ASN A 349 9.49 0.22 9.78
C ASN A 349 9.63 0.72 8.33
N ASN A 350 9.37 2.00 8.09
CA ASN A 350 9.42 2.57 6.76
C ASN A 350 10.73 3.30 6.47
N SER A 351 11.13 3.28 5.19
CA SER A 351 12.23 4.10 4.69
C SER A 351 11.74 5.15 3.71
N PHE A 352 12.13 6.40 3.97
CA PHE A 352 11.73 7.56 3.18
C PHE A 352 12.93 8.25 2.56
N THR A 353 12.83 8.61 1.29
CA THR A 353 13.75 9.56 0.64
C THR A 353 12.93 10.66 -0.01
N GLY A 354 13.00 11.89 0.51
CA GLY A 354 12.27 13.04 -0.05
C GLY A 354 12.79 13.47 -1.43
N ASN A 355 14.12 13.43 -1.60
CA ASN A 355 14.85 13.97 -2.75
C ASN A 355 14.81 15.51 -2.80
N GLY A 356 14.23 16.11 -3.84
CA GLY A 356 14.25 17.55 -4.05
C GLY A 356 12.92 18.17 -3.65
N GLY A 357 12.92 19.38 -3.09
CA GLY A 357 11.69 20.02 -2.62
C GLY A 357 11.71 20.29 -1.13
N ASN A 358 10.60 20.76 -0.59
CA ASN A 358 10.37 20.82 0.85
C ASN A 358 9.34 19.74 1.20
N ASP A 359 9.79 18.63 1.76
CA ASP A 359 8.95 17.45 1.88
C ASP A 359 8.33 17.35 3.28
N ALA A 360 7.14 16.75 3.35
CA ALA A 360 6.49 16.42 4.60
C ALA A 360 6.47 14.89 4.77
N ILE A 361 7.02 14.38 5.86
CA ILE A 361 7.10 12.94 6.15
C ILE A 361 6.43 12.66 7.49
N ASP A 362 5.53 11.68 7.48
CA ASP A 362 4.93 11.10 8.69
C ASP A 362 5.19 9.59 8.66
N GLY A 363 6.03 9.07 9.55
CA GLY A 363 6.34 7.64 9.60
C GLY A 363 5.23 6.77 10.19
N ASP A 364 4.23 7.38 10.86
CA ASP A 364 3.18 6.69 11.63
C ASP A 364 3.73 5.81 12.78
N LEU A 365 3.63 4.49 12.70
CA LEU A 365 4.09 3.57 13.75
C LEU A 365 5.22 2.73 13.20
N GLY A 366 6.30 2.59 13.94
CA GLY A 366 7.40 1.76 13.50
C GLY A 366 8.70 2.32 14.02
N LEU A 367 9.80 1.81 13.48
CA LEU A 367 11.10 2.46 13.55
C LEU A 367 11.42 3.03 12.18
N ASP A 368 11.08 4.30 11.98
CA ASP A 368 11.09 4.92 10.67
C ASP A 368 12.38 5.67 10.40
N THR A 369 12.85 5.62 9.15
CA THR A 369 14.10 6.22 8.72
C THR A 369 13.91 7.17 7.55
N ALA A 370 14.26 8.44 7.75
CA ALA A 370 14.45 9.39 6.65
C ALA A 370 15.90 9.36 6.16
N ILE A 371 16.08 9.14 4.86
CA ILE A 371 17.38 9.00 4.20
C ILE A 371 17.74 10.30 3.48
N TYR A 372 18.96 10.76 3.74
CA TYR A 372 19.60 11.88 3.10
C TYR A 372 20.89 11.42 2.41
N ASN A 373 21.00 11.65 1.10
CA ASN A 373 22.11 11.17 0.28
C ASN A 373 23.39 12.03 0.39
N GLY A 374 23.42 13.00 1.31
CA GLY A 374 24.57 13.85 1.60
C GLY A 374 25.26 13.52 2.93
N LEU A 375 26.32 14.28 3.23
CA LEU A 375 26.96 14.29 4.56
C LEU A 375 26.09 15.06 5.55
N HIS A 376 26.00 14.65 6.82
CA HIS A 376 25.22 15.37 7.83
C HIS A 376 25.61 16.85 7.95
N THR A 377 26.90 17.17 7.75
CA THR A 377 27.38 18.57 7.74
C THR A 377 26.79 19.45 6.65
N ASN A 378 26.17 18.89 5.60
CA ASN A 378 25.44 19.64 4.58
C ASN A 378 24.03 20.03 5.01
N TYR A 379 23.57 19.57 6.17
CA TYR A 379 22.23 19.80 6.68
C TYR A 379 22.26 20.51 8.03
N SER A 380 21.12 21.10 8.38
CA SER A 380 20.81 21.50 9.74
C SER A 380 19.60 20.72 10.23
N VAL A 381 19.72 20.13 11.42
CA VAL A 381 18.66 19.38 12.08
C VAL A 381 18.19 20.16 13.30
N SER A 382 16.87 20.32 13.44
CA SER A 382 16.26 20.92 14.63
C SER A 382 15.00 20.17 15.00
N VAL A 383 14.72 20.00 16.29
CA VAL A 383 13.54 19.29 16.77
C VAL A 383 12.75 20.18 17.73
N LYS A 384 11.45 20.33 17.49
CA LYS A 384 10.58 21.11 18.36
C LYS A 384 9.16 20.53 18.39
N GLY A 385 8.67 20.24 19.59
CA GLY A 385 7.29 19.79 19.78
C GLY A 385 6.96 18.47 19.10
N GLY A 386 7.94 17.56 18.96
CA GLY A 386 7.79 16.28 18.28
C GLY A 386 7.98 16.33 16.76
N THR A 387 8.19 17.52 16.20
CA THR A 387 8.49 17.70 14.77
C THR A 387 9.98 17.97 14.58
N ALA A 388 10.64 17.17 13.74
CA ALA A 388 11.98 17.45 13.26
C ALA A 388 11.92 18.26 11.96
N VAL A 389 12.85 19.18 11.79
CA VAL A 389 13.06 19.93 10.56
C VAL A 389 14.50 19.71 10.13
N VAL A 390 14.66 19.18 8.92
CA VAL A 390 15.97 18.92 8.30
C VAL A 390 16.08 19.80 7.08
N ALA A 391 16.99 20.78 7.12
CA ALA A 391 17.18 21.72 6.02
C ALA A 391 18.55 21.55 5.37
N ALA A 392 18.57 21.34 4.05
CA ALA A 392 19.78 21.36 3.26
C ALA A 392 20.37 22.78 3.24
N LYS A 393 21.68 22.90 3.46
CA LYS A 393 22.39 24.20 3.44
C LYS A 393 22.60 24.74 2.03
N SER A 394 22.42 23.90 1.01
CA SER A 394 22.58 24.24 -0.40
C SER A 394 21.89 23.20 -1.29
N GLY A 395 21.68 23.51 -2.57
CA GLY A 395 21.06 22.59 -3.53
C GLY A 395 19.54 22.67 -3.52
N ASN A 396 18.90 21.65 -4.09
CA ASN A 396 17.46 21.61 -4.32
C ASN A 396 16.71 20.66 -3.37
N GLU A 397 17.40 20.02 -2.41
CA GLU A 397 16.77 19.16 -1.38
C GLU A 397 15.98 19.95 -0.33
N GLY A 398 16.03 21.28 -0.37
CA GLY A 398 15.14 22.15 0.40
C GLY A 398 15.11 21.91 1.91
N THR A 399 13.91 21.86 2.48
CA THR A 399 13.66 21.79 3.93
C THR A 399 12.49 20.87 4.22
N ASP A 400 12.79 19.77 4.90
CA ASP A 400 11.82 18.74 5.21
C ASP A 400 11.27 18.90 6.61
N THR A 401 10.01 18.48 6.77
CA THR A 401 9.31 18.42 8.05
C THR A 401 8.95 16.97 8.33
N LEU A 402 9.44 16.45 9.45
CA LEU A 402 9.31 15.04 9.82
C LEU A 402 8.53 14.92 11.14
N VAL A 403 7.55 14.03 11.18
CA VAL A 403 6.86 13.60 12.40
C VAL A 403 6.85 12.07 12.43
N ASN A 404 6.87 11.50 13.64
CA ASN A 404 6.93 10.04 13.83
C ASN A 404 8.06 9.40 13.01
N VAL A 405 9.25 10.00 13.04
CA VAL A 405 10.46 9.46 12.41
C VAL A 405 11.54 9.38 13.47
N GLU A 406 12.06 8.18 13.69
CA GLU A 406 13.01 7.91 14.77
C GLU A 406 14.46 8.03 14.33
N ARG A 407 14.75 7.90 13.03
CA ARG A 407 16.11 7.82 12.49
C ARG A 407 16.29 8.74 11.30
N LEU A 408 17.41 9.46 11.29
CA LEU A 408 17.94 10.13 10.11
C LEU A 408 19.21 9.41 9.68
N HIS A 409 19.27 9.03 8.42
CA HIS A 409 20.43 8.41 7.80
C HIS A 409 21.14 9.42 6.89
N PHE A 410 22.42 9.67 7.16
CA PHE A 410 23.32 10.40 6.27
C PHE A 410 24.46 9.47 5.82
N THR A 411 25.19 9.88 4.78
CA THR A 411 26.27 9.05 4.21
C THR A 411 27.47 8.84 5.15
N ASP A 412 27.68 9.70 6.15
CA ASP A 412 28.76 9.65 7.12
C ASP A 412 28.33 9.22 8.54
N GLU A 413 27.11 9.54 8.96
CA GLU A 413 26.61 9.27 10.30
C GLU A 413 25.08 9.21 10.36
N ASN A 414 24.54 8.90 11.54
CA ASN A 414 23.10 8.78 11.76
C ASN A 414 22.69 9.61 12.97
N ILE A 415 21.46 10.13 12.94
CA ILE A 415 20.86 10.87 14.06
C ILE A 415 19.62 10.12 14.52
N ALA A 416 19.57 9.76 15.81
CA ALA A 416 18.38 9.21 16.43
C ALA A 416 17.53 10.34 17.04
N LEU A 417 16.26 10.40 16.68
CA LEU A 417 15.30 11.45 17.08
C LEU A 417 14.43 11.05 18.28
N ASP A 418 14.37 9.76 18.62
CA ASP A 418 13.68 9.20 19.79
C ASP A 418 14.42 9.49 21.10
N ILE A 419 14.65 10.77 21.41
CA ILE A 419 15.37 11.23 22.60
C ILE A 419 14.68 10.85 23.91
N ASN A 420 13.38 10.53 23.86
CA ASN A 420 12.61 9.99 24.97
C ASN A 420 12.45 8.46 24.91
N GLY A 421 12.83 7.85 23.78
CA GLY A 421 12.79 6.42 23.52
C GLY A 421 14.14 5.74 23.74
N ILE A 422 14.44 4.73 22.91
CA ILE A 422 15.58 3.83 23.08
C ILE A 422 16.91 4.57 22.97
N ALA A 423 17.08 5.44 21.96
CA ALA A 423 18.35 6.15 21.81
C ALA A 423 18.62 7.12 22.97
N GLY A 424 17.57 7.80 23.43
CA GLY A 424 17.64 8.62 24.64
C GLY A 424 18.08 7.85 25.87
N GLN A 425 17.48 6.68 26.11
CA GLN A 425 17.82 5.80 27.22
C GLN A 425 19.27 5.31 27.14
N ALA A 426 19.71 4.85 25.97
CA ALA A 426 21.08 4.40 25.76
C ALA A 426 22.10 5.52 26.02
N TYR A 427 21.85 6.73 25.52
CA TYR A 427 22.71 7.89 25.77
C TYR A 427 22.77 8.25 27.25
N ARG A 428 21.60 8.34 27.91
CA ARG A 428 21.52 8.67 29.33
C ARG A 428 22.20 7.62 30.21
N LEU A 429 22.21 6.36 29.80
CA LEU A 429 22.88 5.30 30.54
C LEU A 429 24.40 5.45 30.53
N TYR A 430 25.01 5.89 29.42
CA TYR A 430 26.43 6.24 29.40
C TYR A 430 26.74 7.38 30.37
N GLN A 431 25.91 8.44 30.37
CA GLN A 431 26.08 9.55 31.31
C GLN A 431 25.93 9.05 32.76
N ALA A 432 24.92 8.25 33.05
CA ALA A 432 24.65 7.75 34.40
C ALA A 432 25.73 6.76 34.89
N ALA A 433 26.15 5.84 34.02
CA ALA A 433 27.09 4.79 34.39
C ALA A 433 28.54 5.31 34.42
N PHE A 434 28.93 6.23 33.53
CA PHE A 434 30.34 6.58 33.32
C PHE A 434 30.65 8.07 33.44
N ASP A 435 29.64 8.94 33.64
CA ASP A 435 29.80 10.40 33.68
C ASP A 435 30.53 10.96 32.46
N ARG A 436 30.14 10.48 31.26
CA ARG A 436 30.69 10.95 29.98
C ARG A 436 29.71 10.79 28.82
N LYS A 437 29.95 11.54 27.75
CA LYS A 437 29.33 11.33 26.43
C LYS A 437 29.65 9.89 25.94
N PRO A 438 28.67 9.19 25.34
CA PRO A 438 28.93 7.94 24.64
C PRO A 438 29.96 8.09 23.52
N ASP A 439 30.70 7.02 23.24
CA ASP A 439 31.37 6.88 21.95
C ASP A 439 30.34 6.45 20.89
N LEU A 440 30.43 6.98 19.67
CA LEU A 440 29.38 6.83 18.64
C LEU A 440 29.12 5.36 18.27
N LYS A 441 30.16 4.53 18.23
CA LYS A 441 30.07 3.13 17.85
C LYS A 441 29.45 2.28 18.95
N GLY A 442 29.87 2.47 20.20
CA GLY A 442 29.28 1.79 21.36
C GLY A 442 27.83 2.21 21.57
N LEU A 443 27.51 3.49 21.36
CA LEU A 443 26.12 3.95 21.39
C LEU A 443 25.28 3.25 20.32
N GLY A 444 25.76 3.18 19.07
CA GLY A 444 25.07 2.49 18.00
C GLY A 444 24.85 1.00 18.27
N TYR A 445 25.80 0.32 18.92
CA TYR A 445 25.62 -1.05 19.38
C TYR A 445 24.42 -1.19 20.32
N TRP A 446 24.35 -0.35 21.35
CA TRP A 446 23.29 -0.43 22.35
C TRP A 446 21.93 0.01 21.83
N ILE A 447 21.89 1.02 20.95
CA ILE A 447 20.66 1.39 20.24
C ILE A 447 20.14 0.19 19.46
N ASN A 448 20.99 -0.44 18.64
CA ASN A 448 20.60 -1.62 17.86
C ASN A 448 20.15 -2.80 18.76
N ASP A 449 20.88 -3.09 19.82
CA ASP A 449 20.53 -4.18 20.75
C ASP A 449 19.16 -3.94 21.41
N MET A 450 18.88 -2.70 21.80
CA MET A 450 17.61 -2.30 22.42
C MET A 450 16.46 -2.24 21.41
N ASP A 451 16.71 -1.77 20.18
CA ASP A 451 15.73 -1.78 19.08
C ASP A 451 15.31 -3.23 18.73
N GLN A 452 16.18 -4.21 18.98
CA GLN A 452 15.90 -5.65 18.85
C GLN A 452 15.26 -6.29 20.12
N GLY A 453 14.98 -5.49 21.15
CA GLY A 453 14.19 -5.90 22.31
C GLY A 453 14.94 -6.03 23.64
N SER A 454 16.24 -5.71 23.70
CA SER A 454 16.94 -5.64 24.98
C SER A 454 16.37 -4.54 25.88
N SER A 455 16.05 -4.89 27.12
CA SER A 455 15.60 -3.88 28.10
C SER A 455 16.75 -3.00 28.57
N LEU A 456 16.44 -1.75 28.95
CA LEU A 456 17.41 -0.85 29.59
C LEU A 456 18.09 -1.48 30.81
N THR A 457 17.36 -2.27 31.59
CA THR A 457 17.93 -2.96 32.77
C THR A 457 18.96 -4.02 32.37
N THR A 458 18.72 -4.73 31.27
CA THR A 458 19.67 -5.71 30.71
C THR A 458 20.95 -5.00 30.28
N VAL A 459 20.82 -3.90 29.55
CA VAL A 459 21.97 -3.11 29.09
C VAL A 459 22.73 -2.52 30.29
N ALA A 460 22.03 -1.97 31.28
CA ALA A 460 22.64 -1.47 32.52
C ALA A 460 23.44 -2.56 33.25
N ALA A 461 22.95 -3.81 33.29
CA ALA A 461 23.70 -4.93 33.84
C ALA A 461 24.98 -5.21 33.06
N GLY A 462 24.94 -5.12 31.72
CA GLY A 462 26.12 -5.22 30.86
C GLY A 462 27.16 -4.13 31.16
N PHE A 463 26.72 -2.88 31.32
CA PHE A 463 27.59 -1.77 31.73
C PHE A 463 28.24 -2.04 33.07
N MET A 464 27.48 -2.52 34.06
CA MET A 464 28.00 -2.84 35.40
C MET A 464 29.07 -3.93 35.39
N LEU A 465 29.02 -4.85 34.42
CA LEU A 465 30.04 -5.89 34.24
C LEU A 465 31.29 -5.39 33.52
N SER A 466 31.25 -4.21 32.90
CA SER A 466 32.40 -3.64 32.20
C SER A 466 33.54 -3.29 33.15
N ALA A 467 34.77 -3.34 32.63
CA ALA A 467 35.96 -2.93 33.37
C ALA A 467 35.92 -1.45 33.77
N GLU A 468 35.28 -0.60 32.94
CA GLU A 468 35.11 0.82 33.20
C GLU A 468 34.22 1.05 34.43
N PHE A 469 33.07 0.38 34.50
CA PHE A 469 32.19 0.48 35.66
C PHE A 469 32.86 -0.03 36.93
N GLN A 470 33.51 -1.20 36.87
CA GLN A 470 34.21 -1.77 38.02
C GLN A 470 35.36 -0.88 38.51
N LYS A 471 35.98 -0.08 37.63
CA LYS A 471 36.99 0.91 38.01
C LYS A 471 36.38 2.11 38.73
N LEU A 472 35.20 2.58 38.32
CA LEU A 472 34.53 3.74 38.90
C LEU A 472 33.81 3.41 40.21
N TYR A 473 33.16 2.25 40.29
CA TYR A 473 32.31 1.86 41.43
C TYR A 473 32.93 0.77 42.31
N GLY A 474 34.04 0.15 41.88
CA GLY A 474 34.62 -1.02 42.51
C GLY A 474 34.10 -2.33 41.91
N THR A 475 34.84 -3.43 42.13
CA THR A 475 34.49 -4.75 41.57
C THR A 475 33.29 -5.41 42.26
N LYS A 476 33.05 -5.07 43.53
CA LYS A 476 31.91 -5.54 44.35
C LYS A 476 31.52 -4.47 45.39
N PRO A 477 31.01 -3.30 44.97
CA PRO A 477 30.60 -2.27 45.92
C PRO A 477 29.50 -2.78 46.85
N THR A 478 29.50 -2.31 48.09
CA THR A 478 28.33 -2.46 48.96
C THR A 478 27.20 -1.57 48.44
N ASN A 479 25.95 -1.91 48.77
CA ASN A 479 24.78 -1.09 48.37
C ASN A 479 24.91 0.38 48.83
N THR A 480 25.49 0.62 50.01
CA THR A 480 25.80 1.97 50.52
C THR A 480 26.73 2.75 49.58
N VAL A 481 27.83 2.13 49.15
CA VAL A 481 28.80 2.76 48.24
C VAL A 481 28.15 2.98 46.86
N LEU A 482 27.44 1.97 46.36
CA LEU A 482 26.80 2.04 45.05
C LEU A 482 25.77 3.18 44.96
N VAL A 483 24.84 3.26 45.92
CA VAL A 483 23.83 4.33 45.95
C VAL A 483 24.48 5.69 46.11
N THR A 484 25.47 5.83 46.99
CA THR A 484 26.20 7.11 47.15
C THR A 484 26.80 7.55 45.83
N ASN A 485 27.46 6.64 45.11
CA ASN A 485 28.08 6.94 43.83
C ASN A 485 27.05 7.20 42.72
N PHE A 486 25.87 6.57 42.72
CA PHE A 486 24.81 6.92 41.78
C PHE A 486 24.33 8.36 41.95
N TYR A 487 24.13 8.84 43.18
CA TYR A 487 23.80 10.25 43.41
C TYR A 487 24.93 11.19 42.96
N GLN A 488 26.18 10.83 43.21
CA GLN A 488 27.32 11.67 42.83
C GLN A 488 27.59 11.71 41.32
N ASN A 489 27.55 10.55 40.66
CA ASN A 489 27.94 10.44 39.26
C ASN A 489 26.77 10.72 38.30
N VAL A 490 25.54 10.32 38.67
CA VAL A 490 24.36 10.52 37.82
C VAL A 490 23.73 11.89 38.06
N LEU A 491 23.64 12.31 39.33
CA LEU A 491 22.87 13.50 39.72
C LEU A 491 23.76 14.66 40.18
N HIS A 492 25.09 14.47 40.23
CA HIS A 492 26.07 15.47 40.63
C HIS A 492 25.81 16.11 42.00
N ARG A 493 25.24 15.35 42.94
CA ARG A 493 24.94 15.81 44.30
C ARG A 493 25.10 14.71 45.34
N THR A 494 25.15 15.12 46.61
CA THR A 494 25.04 14.18 47.72
C THR A 494 23.59 13.67 47.85
N PRO A 495 23.39 12.39 48.21
CA PRO A 495 22.05 11.88 48.47
C PRO A 495 21.41 12.61 49.65
N ASP A 496 20.13 12.94 49.53
CA ASP A 496 19.33 13.28 50.70
C ASP A 496 19.04 12.03 51.52
N GLN A 497 18.84 12.18 52.82
CA GLN A 497 18.75 11.03 53.73
C GLN A 497 17.55 10.12 53.42
N ALA A 498 16.43 10.69 52.97
CA ALA A 498 15.22 9.92 52.67
C ALA A 498 15.39 9.09 51.40
N GLY A 499 15.87 9.71 50.31
CA GLY A 499 16.18 9.03 49.05
C GLY A 499 17.29 7.99 49.22
N PHE A 500 18.31 8.26 50.02
CA PHE A 500 19.35 7.28 50.34
C PHE A 500 18.78 6.03 51.01
N ASN A 501 17.97 6.23 52.07
CA ASN A 501 17.36 5.13 52.83
C ASN A 501 16.41 4.31 51.96
N TYR A 502 15.65 4.97 51.08
CA TYR A 502 14.76 4.30 50.13
C TYR A 502 15.53 3.35 49.21
N TRP A 503 16.54 3.83 48.50
CA TRP A 503 17.31 2.98 47.58
C TRP A 503 18.04 1.85 48.29
N LEU A 504 18.56 2.12 49.50
CA LEU A 504 19.22 1.11 50.31
C LEU A 504 18.23 0.01 50.75
N ASP A 505 16.99 0.34 51.14
CA ASP A 505 15.94 -0.66 51.40
C ASP A 505 15.65 -1.50 50.16
N GLN A 506 15.43 -0.87 49.00
CA GLN A 506 15.11 -1.58 47.76
C GLN A 506 16.19 -2.61 47.39
N LEU A 507 17.47 -2.23 47.51
CA LEU A 507 18.60 -3.10 47.19
C LEU A 507 18.84 -4.17 48.27
N ASN A 508 18.78 -3.80 49.56
CA ASN A 508 19.03 -4.75 50.65
C ASN A 508 17.92 -5.80 50.80
N THR A 509 16.69 -5.47 50.40
CA THR A 509 15.54 -6.39 50.40
C THR A 509 15.33 -7.09 49.06
N ASN A 510 16.24 -6.90 48.08
CA ASN A 510 16.18 -7.46 46.73
C ASN A 510 14.89 -7.15 45.95
N LYS A 511 14.22 -6.03 46.25
CA LYS A 511 13.06 -5.54 45.48
C LYS A 511 13.48 -5.03 44.11
N ILE A 512 14.71 -4.53 43.98
CA ILE A 512 15.32 -4.12 42.73
C ILE A 512 16.75 -4.65 42.65
N THR A 513 17.21 -4.95 41.45
CA THR A 513 18.63 -5.25 41.21
C THR A 513 19.43 -3.95 41.17
N ALA A 514 20.75 -4.05 41.37
CA ALA A 514 21.65 -2.91 41.19
C ALA A 514 21.56 -2.29 39.79
N ALA A 515 21.40 -3.12 38.75
CA ALA A 515 21.18 -2.67 37.38
C ALA A 515 19.83 -1.97 37.21
N GLY A 516 18.77 -2.48 37.84
CA GLY A 516 17.46 -1.82 37.85
C GLY A 516 17.49 -0.48 38.58
N ALA A 517 18.28 -0.37 39.65
CA ALA A 517 18.51 0.91 40.32
C ALA A 517 19.25 1.88 39.38
N LEU A 518 20.35 1.47 38.73
CA LEU A 518 21.05 2.30 37.75
C LEU A 518 20.12 2.77 36.63
N ALA A 519 19.31 1.88 36.06
CA ALA A 519 18.30 2.22 35.04
C ALA A 519 17.27 3.24 35.57
N SER A 520 16.88 3.14 36.84
CA SER A 520 15.95 4.11 37.46
C SER A 520 16.59 5.49 37.69
N PHE A 521 17.87 5.54 38.05
CA PHE A 521 18.62 6.81 38.14
C PHE A 521 18.82 7.42 36.75
N CYS A 522 19.16 6.60 35.75
CA CYS A 522 19.28 6.98 34.34
C CYS A 522 18.02 7.69 33.82
N GLU A 523 16.84 7.13 34.12
CA GLU A 523 15.55 7.67 33.68
C GLU A 523 14.89 8.61 34.67
N SER A 524 15.61 9.06 35.70
CA SER A 524 15.10 10.09 36.60
C SER A 524 14.93 11.42 35.86
N ALA A 525 13.90 12.19 36.23
CA ALA A 525 13.67 13.52 35.66
C ALA A 525 14.88 14.46 35.84
N GLU A 526 15.64 14.27 36.92
CA GLU A 526 16.87 15.02 37.19
C GLU A 526 17.97 14.69 36.18
N ASN A 527 18.25 13.41 35.90
CA ASN A 527 19.23 13.03 34.88
C ASN A 527 18.77 13.41 33.46
N GLN A 528 17.48 13.26 33.15
CA GLN A 528 16.94 13.72 31.87
C GLN A 528 17.15 15.24 31.68
N ALA A 529 16.92 16.04 32.72
CA ALA A 529 17.16 17.48 32.69
C ALA A 529 18.65 17.85 32.53
N LEU A 530 19.57 17.04 33.08
CA LEU A 530 21.02 17.23 32.90
C LEU A 530 21.47 16.95 31.47
N VAL A 531 20.84 15.98 30.79
CA VAL A 531 21.25 15.50 29.47
C VAL A 531 20.56 16.24 28.32
N ILE A 532 19.34 16.77 28.53
CA ILE A 532 18.49 17.30 27.44
C ILE A 532 19.19 18.34 26.55
N GLY A 533 20.01 19.22 27.14
CA GLY A 533 20.74 20.25 26.39
C GLY A 533 21.69 19.69 25.32
N SER A 534 22.15 18.45 25.50
CA SER A 534 23.09 17.76 24.60
C SER A 534 22.40 16.93 23.51
N ILE A 535 21.12 16.59 23.69
CA ILE A 535 20.41 15.64 22.82
C ILE A 535 19.14 16.21 22.19
N GLN A 536 18.71 17.42 22.55
CA GLN A 536 17.42 18.01 22.13
C GLN A 536 17.18 18.07 20.62
N ASN A 537 18.23 18.05 19.78
CA ASN A 537 18.12 18.05 18.31
C ASN A 537 18.45 16.69 17.69
N GLY A 538 18.39 15.62 18.49
CA GLY A 538 18.77 14.27 18.10
C GLY A 538 20.13 13.85 18.62
N ILE A 539 20.40 12.56 18.49
CA ILE A 539 21.57 11.87 19.05
C ILE A 539 22.40 11.28 17.91
N GLU A 540 23.61 11.78 17.74
CA GLU A 540 24.58 11.27 16.77
C GLU A 540 25.09 9.88 17.17
N TYR A 541 25.11 8.94 16.22
CA TYR A 541 25.66 7.60 16.39
C TYR A 541 26.14 7.00 15.06
N LEU A 542 26.93 5.93 15.15
CA LEU A 542 27.29 5.10 13.99
C LEU A 542 26.46 3.81 14.03
N VAL A 543 25.77 3.49 12.93
CA VAL A 543 25.01 2.24 12.83
C VAL A 543 25.89 1.03 13.15
N TRP A 544 25.38 0.15 14.00
CA TRP A 544 26.04 -1.09 14.29
C TRP A 544 25.90 -2.05 13.09
N PRO A 545 26.98 -2.66 12.59
CA PRO A 545 26.89 -3.59 11.47
C PRO A 545 25.96 -4.77 11.82
N ALA A 546 25.00 -5.05 10.92
CA ALA A 546 24.13 -6.21 11.00
C ALA A 546 24.91 -7.53 10.94
#